data_AF-A0A924TIL8-F1
#
_entry.id   AF-A0A924TIL8-F1
#
_cell.length_a   1.000
_cell.length_b   1.000
_cell.length_c   1.000
_cell.angle_alpha   90.00
_cell.angle_beta   90.00
_cell.angle_gamma   90.00
#
_symmetry.space_group_name_H-M   'P 1'
#
loop_
_entity.id
_entity.type
_entity.pdbx_description
1 polymer ?
#
loop_
_entity_poly.entity_id
_entity_poly.type
_entity_poly.pdbx_seq_one_letter_code
_entity_poly.pdbx_strand_id
1 'polypeptide(L)'
;MNALTPRILCVIPPMTQLNTPYPSTAYITGFLRSRGFNAVQEDLALALVLALFSRDGLQQVREVIHATPLAKQTPLVQAFDEHFERYAATITAAISFLQGRDATLAHRIGSRSFLPEGPRFASLDVYVDDDGGDPLAWAFGALGAQDRARHIATLYLNDIADVLRDAVDPRFEFVRYAESLAGSQASFEPLAQALAAPLNLVDSTLVALTL
;
A
#
# COMPACT_ATOMS: atom_id res chain seq x y z
N MET A 1 23.57 39.82 -13.99
CA MET A 1 22.68 38.82 -14.63
C MET A 1 22.28 37.83 -13.53
N ASN A 2 21.04 37.90 -13.06
CA ASN A 2 20.51 36.90 -12.12
C ASN A 2 20.34 35.60 -12.91
N ALA A 3 21.30 34.68 -12.81
CA ALA A 3 21.09 33.34 -13.31
C ALA A 3 19.91 32.76 -12.52
N LEU A 4 18.79 32.54 -13.19
CA LEU A 4 17.61 31.90 -12.60
C LEU A 4 18.08 30.59 -11.95
N THR A 5 18.01 30.52 -10.63
CA THR A 5 18.34 29.30 -9.90
C THR A 5 17.41 28.18 -10.40
N PRO A 6 17.96 27.04 -10.84
CA PRO A 6 17.14 25.98 -11.40
C PRO A 6 16.18 25.46 -10.32
N ARG A 7 14.94 25.18 -10.74
CA ARG A 7 13.98 24.43 -9.94
C ARG A 7 14.30 22.95 -10.10
N ILE A 8 14.40 22.23 -8.98
CA ILE A 8 14.81 20.82 -8.96
C ILE A 8 13.65 20.00 -8.40
N LEU A 9 13.32 18.90 -9.06
CA LEU A 9 12.33 17.93 -8.61
C LEU A 9 13.04 16.58 -8.39
N CYS A 10 13.02 16.08 -7.16
CA CYS A 10 13.51 14.76 -6.80
C CYS A 10 12.33 13.79 -6.69
N VAL A 11 12.24 12.83 -7.61
CA VAL A 11 11.12 11.88 -7.69
C VAL A 11 11.57 10.52 -7.18
N ILE A 12 10.81 9.94 -6.24
CA ILE A 12 10.83 8.49 -6.02
C ILE A 12 9.87 7.90 -7.07
N PRO A 13 10.37 7.14 -8.06
CA PRO A 13 9.51 6.57 -9.07
C PRO A 13 8.53 5.57 -8.40
N PRO A 14 7.36 5.35 -9.00
CA PRO A 14 6.40 4.39 -8.47
C PRO A 14 7.04 3.00 -8.36
N MET A 15 6.47 2.17 -7.47
CA MET A 15 6.75 0.74 -7.41
C MET A 15 8.18 0.35 -6.96
N THR A 16 8.98 1.31 -6.51
CA THR A 16 10.09 1.04 -5.60
C THR A 16 9.53 0.51 -4.28
N GLN A 17 10.16 -0.53 -3.70
CA GLN A 17 9.75 -1.21 -2.45
C GLN A 17 8.97 -0.31 -1.48
N LEU A 18 7.65 -0.51 -1.40
CA LEU A 18 6.72 0.37 -0.65
C LEU A 18 6.94 0.27 0.86
N ASN A 19 7.53 -0.83 1.31
CA ASN A 19 7.81 -1.12 2.72
C ASN A 19 9.15 -0.55 3.22
N THR A 20 10.04 -0.10 2.34
CA THR A 20 11.34 0.46 2.72
C THR A 20 11.44 1.87 2.19
N PRO A 21 11.33 2.92 3.04
CA PRO A 21 11.50 4.28 2.56
C PRO A 21 12.87 4.40 1.89
N TYR A 22 12.92 4.94 0.68
CA TYR A 22 14.15 5.33 0.02
C TYR A 22 14.43 6.80 0.38
N PRO A 23 15.16 7.10 1.48
CA PRO A 23 15.27 8.46 1.97
C PRO A 23 16.17 9.34 1.09
N SER A 24 16.75 8.79 0.02
CA SER A 24 17.71 9.47 -0.84
C SER A 24 17.17 10.78 -1.38
N THR A 25 15.95 10.79 -1.93
CA THR A 25 15.33 12.00 -2.47
C THR A 25 15.03 13.02 -1.38
N ALA A 26 14.61 12.59 -0.18
CA ALA A 26 14.38 13.45 0.96
C ALA A 26 15.69 14.12 1.44
N TYR A 27 16.77 13.36 1.58
CA TYR A 27 18.09 13.88 1.96
C TYR A 27 18.69 14.81 0.90
N ILE A 28 18.63 14.42 -0.38
CA ILE A 28 19.11 15.25 -1.49
C ILE A 28 18.32 16.56 -1.54
N THR A 29 17.00 16.50 -1.38
CA THR A 29 16.15 17.69 -1.37
C THR A 29 16.50 18.61 -0.19
N GLY A 30 16.68 18.06 1.01
CA GLY A 30 17.14 18.81 2.18
C GLY A 30 18.49 19.49 1.95
N PHE A 31 19.46 18.77 1.37
CA PHE A 31 20.77 19.30 1.00
C PHE A 31 20.65 20.44 -0.02
N LEU A 32 19.91 20.25 -1.11
CA LEU A 32 19.74 21.28 -2.15
C LEU A 32 19.08 22.55 -1.60
N ARG A 33 18.05 22.40 -0.74
CA ARG A 33 17.43 23.53 -0.03
C ARG A 33 18.44 24.27 0.84
N SER A 34 19.29 23.55 1.57
CA SER A 34 20.37 24.16 2.38
C SER A 34 21.40 24.95 1.56
N ARG A 35 21.48 24.70 0.24
CA ARG A 35 22.35 25.43 -0.71
C ARG A 35 21.61 26.55 -1.46
N GLY A 36 20.36 26.84 -1.10
CA GLY A 36 19.56 27.92 -1.70
C GLY A 36 18.86 27.54 -3.01
N PHE A 37 18.82 26.25 -3.38
CA PHE A 37 18.05 25.80 -4.53
C PHE A 37 16.56 25.65 -4.18
N ASN A 38 15.69 25.96 -5.16
CA ASN A 38 14.28 25.60 -5.09
C ASN A 38 14.12 24.11 -5.44
N ALA A 39 14.20 23.24 -4.42
CA ALA A 39 14.05 21.80 -4.57
C ALA A 39 12.74 21.28 -3.96
N VAL A 40 12.05 20.41 -4.70
CA VAL A 40 10.82 19.72 -4.31
C VAL A 40 11.06 18.21 -4.38
N GLN A 41 10.43 17.46 -3.49
CA GLN A 41 10.46 16.00 -3.50
C GLN A 41 9.05 15.47 -3.71
N GLU A 42 8.91 14.49 -4.58
CA GLU A 42 7.66 13.77 -4.82
C GLU A 42 7.89 12.27 -4.67
N ASP A 43 6.95 11.59 -4.02
CA ASP A 43 6.96 10.13 -3.85
C ASP A 43 5.74 9.54 -4.53
N LEU A 44 5.91 9.12 -5.78
CA LEU A 44 4.83 8.57 -6.59
C LEU A 44 4.40 7.17 -6.10
N ALA A 45 5.29 6.45 -5.42
CA ALA A 45 4.96 5.15 -4.86
C ALA A 45 4.02 5.30 -3.66
N LEU A 46 4.34 6.22 -2.74
CA LEU A 46 3.47 6.56 -1.62
C LEU A 46 2.16 7.19 -2.11
N ALA A 47 2.21 8.12 -3.06
CA ALA A 47 1.00 8.75 -3.62
C ALA A 47 0.05 7.71 -4.25
N LEU A 48 0.58 6.76 -5.02
CA LEU A 48 -0.17 5.67 -5.62
C LEU A 48 -0.84 4.80 -4.55
N VAL A 49 -0.10 4.39 -3.51
CA VAL A 49 -0.68 3.61 -2.40
C VAL A 49 -1.76 4.41 -1.70
N LEU A 50 -1.53 5.69 -1.37
CA LEU A 50 -2.55 6.48 -0.69
C LEU A 50 -3.81 6.71 -1.55
N ALA A 51 -3.67 6.78 -2.87
CA ALA A 51 -4.80 6.85 -3.78
C ALA A 51 -5.60 5.54 -3.80
N LEU A 52 -4.92 4.39 -3.99
CA LEU A 52 -5.57 3.07 -4.04
C LEU A 52 -6.14 2.64 -2.68
N PHE A 53 -5.45 2.94 -1.58
CA PHE A 53 -5.84 2.64 -0.21
C PHE A 53 -6.61 3.81 0.41
N SER A 54 -7.57 4.32 -0.35
CA SER A 54 -8.55 5.31 0.08
C SER A 54 -9.96 4.77 -0.15
N ARG A 55 -10.97 5.43 0.42
CA ARG A 55 -12.36 5.05 0.15
C ARG A 55 -12.67 5.05 -1.36
N ASP A 56 -12.20 6.08 -2.06
CA ASP A 56 -12.43 6.23 -3.50
C ASP A 56 -11.62 5.19 -4.30
N GLY A 57 -10.38 4.92 -3.90
CA GLY A 57 -9.56 3.86 -4.50
C GLY A 57 -10.19 2.48 -4.34
N LEU A 58 -10.69 2.14 -3.15
CA LEU A 58 -11.40 0.88 -2.92
C LEU A 58 -12.68 0.81 -3.75
N GLN A 59 -13.42 1.91 -3.91
CA GLN A 59 -14.60 1.95 -4.77
C GLN A 59 -14.26 1.65 -6.23
N GLN A 60 -13.15 2.20 -6.75
CA GLN A 60 -12.67 1.89 -8.10
C GLN A 60 -12.25 0.41 -8.23
N VAL A 61 -11.63 -0.17 -7.20
CA VAL A 61 -11.34 -1.61 -7.17
C VAL A 61 -12.63 -2.43 -7.25
N ARG A 62 -13.66 -2.05 -6.50
CA ARG A 62 -14.98 -2.70 -6.54
C ARG A 62 -15.62 -2.67 -7.93
N GLU A 63 -15.49 -1.55 -8.63
CA GLU A 63 -15.97 -1.41 -10.00
C GLU A 63 -15.26 -2.36 -10.97
N VAL A 64 -13.93 -2.54 -10.82
CA VAL A 64 -13.17 -3.54 -11.59
C VAL A 64 -13.64 -4.96 -11.30
N ILE A 65 -13.93 -5.27 -10.03
CA ILE A 65 -14.46 -6.57 -9.61
C ILE A 65 -15.82 -6.83 -10.26
N HIS A 66 -16.74 -5.85 -10.22
CA HIS A 66 -18.08 -5.97 -10.81
C HIS A 66 -18.08 -6.08 -12.33
N ALA A 67 -17.06 -5.51 -13.00
CA ALA A 67 -16.85 -5.70 -14.44
C ALA A 67 -16.29 -7.09 -14.81
N THR A 68 -15.79 -7.85 -13.83
CA THR A 68 -15.20 -9.17 -14.03
C THR A 68 -16.21 -10.28 -13.80
N PRO A 69 -16.37 -11.26 -14.72
CA PRO A 69 -17.30 -12.38 -14.51
C PRO A 69 -17.00 -13.16 -13.22
N LEU A 70 -18.03 -13.54 -12.47
CA LEU A 70 -17.91 -14.24 -11.18
C LEU A 70 -17.03 -15.50 -11.25
N ALA A 71 -17.08 -16.25 -12.36
CA ALA A 71 -16.27 -17.44 -12.58
C ALA A 71 -14.75 -17.17 -12.65
N LYS A 72 -14.34 -15.91 -12.82
CA LYS A 72 -12.94 -15.47 -12.83
C LYS A 72 -12.53 -14.78 -11.52
N GLN A 73 -13.46 -14.54 -10.60
CA GLN A 73 -13.16 -13.90 -9.33
C GLN A 73 -12.68 -14.93 -8.31
N THR A 74 -11.60 -14.62 -7.60
CA THR A 74 -11.09 -15.48 -6.52
C THR A 74 -11.99 -15.38 -5.28
N PRO A 75 -11.97 -16.38 -4.36
CA PRO A 75 -12.73 -16.29 -3.11
C PRO A 75 -12.35 -15.06 -2.27
N LEU A 76 -11.08 -14.62 -2.33
CA LEU A 76 -10.61 -13.42 -1.66
C LEU A 76 -11.32 -12.16 -2.19
N VAL A 77 -11.39 -12.03 -3.52
CA VAL A 77 -12.06 -10.91 -4.19
C VAL A 77 -13.56 -10.89 -3.89
N GLN A 78 -14.20 -12.06 -3.88
CA GLN A 78 -15.63 -12.18 -3.55
C GLN A 78 -15.91 -11.77 -2.09
N ALA A 79 -15.09 -12.24 -1.14
CA ALA A 79 -15.21 -11.88 0.27
C ALA A 79 -14.98 -10.37 0.51
N PHE A 80 -14.03 -9.77 -0.22
CA PHE A 80 -13.82 -8.32 -0.18
C PHE A 80 -15.06 -7.55 -0.64
N ASP A 81 -15.67 -7.95 -1.76
CA ASP A 81 -16.87 -7.28 -2.27
C ASP A 81 -18.09 -7.46 -1.34
N GLU A 82 -18.26 -8.65 -0.75
CA GLU A 82 -19.31 -8.93 0.24
C GLU A 82 -19.17 -8.04 1.49
N HIS A 83 -17.94 -7.78 1.93
CA HIS A 83 -17.64 -6.99 3.12
C HIS A 83 -17.19 -5.55 2.81
N PHE A 84 -17.39 -5.08 1.58
CA PHE A 84 -16.85 -3.81 1.08
C PHE A 84 -17.14 -2.63 2.00
N GLU A 85 -18.36 -2.51 2.52
CA GLU A 85 -18.76 -1.40 3.37
C GLU A 85 -17.90 -1.30 4.64
N ARG A 86 -17.43 -2.42 5.18
CA ARG A 86 -16.52 -2.41 6.33
C ARG A 86 -15.15 -1.89 5.90
N TYR A 87 -14.59 -2.36 4.79
CA TYR A 87 -13.31 -1.88 4.25
C TYR A 87 -13.35 -0.37 3.96
N ALA A 88 -14.40 0.09 3.28
CA ALA A 88 -14.63 1.50 2.95
C ALA A 88 -14.75 2.39 4.21
N ALA A 89 -15.36 1.87 5.28
CA ALA A 89 -15.50 2.58 6.55
C ALA A 89 -14.19 2.65 7.36
N THR A 90 -13.28 1.68 7.21
CA THR A 90 -12.09 1.56 8.06
C THR A 90 -10.78 2.00 7.40
N ILE A 91 -10.70 2.01 6.07
CA ILE A 91 -9.43 2.25 5.36
C ILE A 91 -8.77 3.60 5.70
N THR A 92 -9.53 4.70 5.71
CA THR A 92 -9.00 6.03 6.03
C THR A 92 -8.46 6.10 7.45
N ALA A 93 -9.13 5.45 8.40
CA ALA A 93 -8.69 5.39 9.80
C ALA A 93 -7.41 4.56 9.95
N ALA A 94 -7.32 3.42 9.26
CA ALA A 94 -6.13 2.57 9.27
C ALA A 94 -4.90 3.31 8.70
N ILE A 95 -5.05 4.02 7.58
CA ILE A 95 -3.99 4.84 6.99
C ILE A 95 -3.58 5.99 7.92
N SER A 96 -4.55 6.70 8.51
CA SER A 96 -4.28 7.77 9.48
C SER A 96 -3.48 7.28 10.68
N PHE A 97 -3.83 6.11 11.23
CA PHE A 97 -3.11 5.46 12.32
C PHE A 97 -1.66 5.11 11.93
N LEU A 98 -1.46 4.46 10.77
CA LEU A 98 -0.13 4.09 10.29
C LEU A 98 0.77 5.29 9.99
N GLN A 99 0.18 6.41 9.56
CA GLN A 99 0.88 7.69 9.38
C GLN A 99 1.17 8.43 10.70
N GLY A 100 0.76 7.87 11.85
CA GLY A 100 0.93 8.49 13.16
C GLY A 100 0.03 9.71 13.40
N ARG A 101 -1.01 9.91 12.58
CA ARG A 101 -1.94 11.04 12.68
C ARG A 101 -3.06 10.81 13.69
N ASP A 102 -3.38 9.55 14.00
CA ASP A 102 -4.35 9.19 15.02
C ASP A 102 -3.91 7.96 15.83
N ALA A 103 -3.10 8.19 16.87
CA ALA A 103 -2.62 7.14 17.76
C ALA A 103 -3.72 6.54 18.66
N THR A 104 -4.89 7.17 18.76
CA THR A 104 -5.99 6.73 19.65
C THR A 104 -6.64 5.45 19.16
N LEU A 105 -6.50 5.12 17.87
CA LEU A 105 -7.03 3.93 17.24
C LEU A 105 -6.33 2.64 17.68
N ALA A 106 -5.18 2.71 18.36
CA ALA A 106 -4.40 1.52 18.72
C ALA A 106 -5.20 0.47 19.49
N HIS A 107 -6.00 0.87 20.49
CA HIS A 107 -6.83 -0.09 21.24
C HIS A 107 -7.94 -0.70 20.37
N ARG A 108 -8.58 0.10 19.51
CA ARG A 108 -9.64 -0.37 18.62
C ARG A 108 -9.11 -1.36 17.59
N ILE A 109 -7.99 -1.03 16.95
CA ILE A 109 -7.30 -1.91 16.00
C ILE A 109 -6.76 -3.16 16.73
N GLY A 110 -6.10 -2.97 17.87
CA GLY A 110 -5.54 -4.04 18.69
C GLY A 110 -6.56 -5.09 19.14
N SER A 111 -7.82 -4.67 19.37
CA SER A 111 -8.92 -5.55 19.76
C SER A 111 -9.42 -6.50 18.67
N ARG A 112 -8.94 -6.37 17.41
CA ARG A 112 -9.40 -7.14 16.24
C ARG A 112 -10.89 -6.98 15.87
N SER A 113 -11.65 -6.18 16.61
CA SER A 113 -13.08 -5.93 16.34
C SER A 113 -13.34 -4.80 15.33
N PHE A 114 -12.31 -3.98 15.04
CA PHE A 114 -12.46 -2.79 14.21
C PHE A 114 -12.26 -3.07 12.72
N LEU A 115 -11.11 -3.62 12.34
CA LEU A 115 -10.75 -3.86 10.94
C LEU A 115 -11.36 -5.19 10.44
N PRO A 116 -11.80 -5.28 9.17
CA PRO A 116 -11.99 -6.55 8.49
C PRO A 116 -10.72 -7.39 8.51
N GLU A 117 -10.87 -8.71 8.63
CA GLU A 117 -9.74 -9.65 8.64
C GLU A 117 -9.91 -10.64 7.49
N GLY A 118 -8.89 -10.75 6.64
CA GLY A 118 -8.80 -11.73 5.56
C GLY A 118 -7.73 -12.80 5.82
N PRO A 119 -7.31 -13.54 4.79
CA PRO A 119 -6.39 -14.68 4.93
C PRO A 119 -5.05 -14.37 5.59
N ARG A 120 -4.56 -13.11 5.52
CA ARG A 120 -3.29 -12.72 6.16
C ARG A 120 -3.33 -12.82 7.69
N PHE A 121 -4.52 -12.81 8.28
CA PHE A 121 -4.72 -12.92 9.72
C PHE A 121 -4.57 -14.35 10.26
N ALA A 122 -4.61 -15.38 9.41
CA ALA A 122 -4.48 -16.77 9.85
C ALA A 122 -3.17 -17.05 10.62
N SER A 123 -2.12 -16.27 10.35
CA SER A 123 -0.84 -16.34 11.08
C SER A 123 -0.96 -15.95 12.56
N LEU A 124 -1.98 -15.18 12.95
CA LEU A 124 -2.24 -14.80 14.34
C LEU A 124 -2.87 -15.94 15.15
N ASP A 125 -3.57 -16.86 14.49
CA ASP A 125 -4.32 -17.93 15.16
C ASP A 125 -3.43 -19.14 15.51
N VAL A 126 -2.20 -19.19 15.00
CA VAL A 126 -1.21 -20.26 15.26
C VAL A 126 -0.58 -20.17 16.66
N TYR A 127 -0.72 -19.04 17.33
CA TYR A 127 -0.06 -18.77 18.62
C TYR A 127 -1.03 -18.73 19.82
N VAL A 128 -2.28 -19.19 19.65
CA VAL A 128 -3.22 -19.30 20.77
C VAL A 128 -2.69 -20.36 21.74
N ASP A 129 -2.26 -19.94 22.92
CA ASP A 129 -1.86 -20.84 24.01
C ASP A 129 -3.07 -21.68 24.44
N ASP A 130 -2.88 -22.96 24.78
CA ASP A 130 -3.97 -23.89 25.16
C ASP A 130 -4.79 -23.39 26.38
N ASP A 131 -4.25 -22.42 27.13
CA ASP A 131 -4.90 -21.71 28.25
C ASP A 131 -5.77 -20.50 27.82
N GLY A 132 -6.00 -20.28 26.51
CA GLY A 132 -6.81 -19.17 26.00
C GLY A 132 -6.12 -17.80 26.09
N GLY A 133 -4.79 -17.79 26.12
CA GLY A 133 -3.97 -16.57 26.17
C GLY A 133 -4.00 -15.78 24.85
N ASP A 134 -3.69 -14.48 24.94
CA ASP A 134 -3.55 -13.60 23.77
C ASP A 134 -2.36 -14.07 22.90
N PRO A 135 -2.59 -14.51 21.64
CA PRO A 135 -1.56 -15.11 20.78
C PRO A 135 -0.32 -14.24 20.54
N LEU A 136 -0.44 -12.94 20.81
CA LEU A 136 0.60 -11.94 20.58
C LEU A 136 1.28 -11.47 21.87
N ALA A 137 0.86 -11.94 23.05
CA ALA A 137 1.40 -11.51 24.34
C ALA A 137 2.91 -11.76 24.47
N TRP A 138 3.38 -12.90 23.95
CA TRP A 138 4.81 -13.28 23.92
C TRP A 138 5.66 -12.38 22.99
N ALA A 139 5.10 -11.92 21.86
CA ALA A 139 5.84 -11.19 20.83
C ALA A 139 5.96 -9.68 21.11
N PHE A 140 5.00 -9.11 21.87
CA PHE A 140 4.91 -7.65 22.06
C PHE A 140 5.16 -7.17 23.50
N GLY A 141 5.19 -8.06 24.50
CA GLY A 141 5.55 -7.72 25.89
C GLY A 141 4.93 -6.42 26.40
N ALA A 142 5.72 -5.59 27.11
CA ALA A 142 5.30 -4.29 27.64
C ALA A 142 5.29 -3.14 26.61
N LEU A 143 5.59 -3.38 25.32
CA LEU A 143 5.48 -2.40 24.22
C LEU A 143 4.03 -2.30 23.68
N GLY A 144 3.05 -2.67 24.52
CA GLY A 144 2.03 -3.68 24.24
C GLY A 144 0.69 -3.28 23.61
N ALA A 145 0.58 -2.15 22.91
CA ALA A 145 -0.67 -1.83 22.20
C ALA A 145 -0.47 -1.16 20.85
N GLN A 146 0.48 -0.22 20.76
CA GLN A 146 0.77 0.51 19.52
C GLN A 146 1.40 -0.40 18.47
N ASP A 147 2.42 -1.17 18.83
CA ASP A 147 3.11 -2.03 17.87
C ASP A 147 2.24 -3.21 17.42
N ARG A 148 1.44 -3.77 18.33
CA ARG A 148 0.38 -4.73 17.98
C ARG A 148 -0.60 -4.14 16.97
N ALA A 149 -1.09 -2.93 17.21
CA ALA A 149 -2.01 -2.27 16.31
C ALA A 149 -1.37 -1.97 14.94
N ARG A 150 -0.09 -1.58 14.89
CA ARG A 150 0.65 -1.42 13.63
C ARG A 150 0.77 -2.73 12.86
N HIS A 151 1.04 -3.83 13.55
CA HIS A 151 1.10 -5.15 12.94
C HIS A 151 -0.25 -5.54 12.33
N ILE A 152 -1.34 -5.42 13.11
CA ILE A 152 -2.71 -5.71 12.65
C ILE A 152 -3.12 -4.81 11.46
N ALA A 153 -2.86 -3.51 11.54
CA ALA A 153 -3.14 -2.59 10.43
C ALA A 153 -2.32 -2.94 9.18
N THR A 154 -1.10 -3.43 9.34
CA THR A 154 -0.26 -3.90 8.23
C THR A 154 -0.83 -5.16 7.57
N LEU A 155 -1.31 -6.13 8.36
CA LEU A 155 -2.01 -7.31 7.82
C LEU A 155 -3.27 -6.92 7.05
N TYR A 156 -4.04 -5.98 7.58
CA TYR A 156 -5.21 -5.41 6.91
C TYR A 156 -4.87 -4.78 5.54
N LEU A 157 -3.80 -3.99 5.46
CA LEU A 157 -3.34 -3.46 4.16
C LEU A 157 -2.88 -4.60 3.23
N ASN A 158 -2.20 -5.62 3.75
CA ASN A 158 -1.75 -6.76 2.94
C ASN A 158 -2.91 -7.55 2.34
N ASP A 159 -4.02 -7.74 3.06
CA ASP A 159 -5.23 -8.36 2.51
C ASP A 159 -5.78 -7.55 1.33
N ILE A 160 -5.86 -6.22 1.46
CA ILE A 160 -6.30 -5.33 0.37
C ILE A 160 -5.31 -5.39 -0.81
N ALA A 161 -4.01 -5.48 -0.55
CA ALA A 161 -3.01 -5.65 -1.60
C ALA A 161 -3.19 -6.97 -2.36
N ASP A 162 -3.53 -8.06 -1.66
CA ASP A 162 -3.85 -9.32 -2.31
C ASP A 162 -5.12 -9.22 -3.17
N VAL A 163 -6.13 -8.45 -2.73
CA VAL A 163 -7.33 -8.15 -3.54
C VAL A 163 -6.95 -7.36 -4.80
N LEU A 164 -6.11 -6.32 -4.68
CA LEU A 164 -5.60 -5.57 -5.82
C LEU A 164 -4.84 -6.48 -6.79
N ARG A 165 -4.04 -7.42 -6.26
CA ARG A 165 -3.29 -8.39 -7.08
C ARG A 165 -4.22 -9.29 -7.88
N ASP A 166 -5.25 -9.83 -7.23
CA ASP A 166 -6.18 -10.78 -7.84
C ASP A 166 -7.18 -10.10 -8.79
N ALA A 167 -7.63 -8.87 -8.48
CA ALA A 167 -8.67 -8.17 -9.23
C ALA A 167 -8.15 -7.22 -10.31
N VAL A 168 -6.97 -6.61 -10.11
CA VAL A 168 -6.50 -5.48 -10.93
C VAL A 168 -5.21 -5.80 -11.68
N ASP A 169 -4.16 -6.17 -10.96
CA ASP A 169 -2.84 -6.39 -11.55
C ASP A 169 -2.07 -7.49 -10.80
N PRO A 170 -1.78 -8.64 -11.44
CA PRO A 170 -1.08 -9.74 -10.79
C PRO A 170 0.34 -9.40 -10.31
N ARG A 171 0.90 -8.27 -10.76
CA ARG A 171 2.22 -7.77 -10.32
C ARG A 171 2.13 -6.99 -9.00
N PHE A 172 0.92 -6.67 -8.51
CA PHE A 172 0.72 -5.83 -7.32
C PHE A 172 1.22 -6.49 -6.04
N GLU A 173 2.30 -5.95 -5.47
CA GLU A 173 2.86 -6.33 -4.18
C GLU A 173 3.48 -5.12 -3.48
N PHE A 174 3.40 -5.05 -2.15
CA PHE A 174 4.11 -4.03 -1.37
C PHE A 174 5.64 -4.21 -1.43
N VAL A 175 6.10 -5.43 -1.67
CA VAL A 175 7.51 -5.81 -1.72
C VAL A 175 7.83 -6.24 -3.14
N ARG A 176 8.83 -5.61 -3.79
CA ARG A 176 9.40 -6.02 -5.11
C ARG A 176 8.51 -5.86 -6.36
N TYR A 177 7.48 -5.00 -6.36
CA TYR A 177 6.68 -4.74 -7.58
C TYR A 177 7.55 -4.42 -8.82
N ALA A 178 8.46 -3.43 -8.74
CA ALA A 178 9.28 -3.00 -9.88
C ALA A 178 10.34 -4.02 -10.34
N GLU A 179 10.79 -4.92 -9.45
CA GLU A 179 11.83 -5.91 -9.78
C GLU A 179 11.30 -7.01 -10.72
N SER A 180 9.99 -7.29 -10.70
CA SER A 180 9.38 -8.29 -11.58
C SER A 180 9.45 -7.93 -13.08
N LEU A 181 9.43 -6.64 -13.41
CA LEU A 181 9.48 -6.14 -14.79
C LEU A 181 10.89 -5.71 -15.21
N ALA A 182 11.72 -5.25 -14.29
CA ALA A 182 13.02 -4.64 -14.59
C ALA A 182 14.24 -5.52 -14.23
N GLY A 183 14.04 -6.74 -13.71
CA GLY A 183 15.14 -7.64 -13.33
C GLY A 183 15.89 -8.18 -14.55
N SER A 184 17.12 -7.71 -14.78
CA SER A 184 18.13 -8.20 -15.75
C SER A 184 17.58 -9.04 -16.91
N GLN A 185 16.68 -8.45 -17.69
CA GLN A 185 16.13 -9.10 -18.87
C GLN A 185 17.18 -9.09 -19.98
N ALA A 186 17.38 -10.22 -20.66
CA ALA A 186 18.27 -10.30 -21.83
C ALA A 186 17.75 -9.46 -23.03
N SER A 187 16.52 -8.92 -22.94
CA SER A 187 15.90 -8.05 -23.92
C SER A 187 14.86 -7.12 -23.27
N PHE A 188 14.52 -6.00 -23.91
CA PHE A 188 13.46 -5.10 -23.47
C PHE A 188 12.04 -5.54 -23.89
N GLU A 189 11.90 -6.71 -24.49
CA GLU A 189 10.63 -7.19 -25.05
C GLU A 189 9.50 -7.29 -24.01
N PRO A 190 9.71 -7.81 -22.78
CA PRO A 190 8.65 -7.83 -21.77
C PRO A 190 8.17 -6.44 -21.37
N LEU A 191 9.07 -5.46 -21.33
CA LEU A 191 8.74 -4.07 -21.04
C LEU A 191 7.92 -3.46 -22.18
N ALA A 192 8.30 -3.70 -23.43
CA ALA A 192 7.55 -3.23 -24.60
C ALA A 192 6.14 -3.81 -24.64
N GLN A 193 5.99 -5.11 -24.34
CA GLN A 193 4.68 -5.77 -24.26
C GLN A 193 3.81 -5.19 -23.14
N ALA A 194 4.39 -4.94 -21.96
CA ALA A 194 3.68 -4.31 -20.86
C ALA A 194 3.22 -2.88 -21.19
N LEU A 195 4.05 -2.10 -21.89
CA LEU A 195 3.69 -0.74 -22.33
C LEU A 195 2.61 -0.71 -23.42
N ALA A 196 2.50 -1.76 -24.22
CA ALA A 196 1.48 -1.87 -25.27
C ALA A 196 0.14 -2.43 -24.77
N ALA A 197 0.09 -2.96 -23.55
CA ALA A 197 -1.14 -3.47 -22.96
C ALA A 197 -2.10 -2.33 -22.59
N PRO A 198 -3.43 -2.58 -22.54
CA PRO A 198 -4.38 -1.62 -22.00
C PRO A 198 -4.05 -1.27 -20.55
N LEU A 199 -4.19 0.02 -20.19
CA LEU A 199 -3.96 0.48 -18.83
C LEU A 199 -4.95 -0.19 -17.88
N ASN A 200 -4.43 -0.74 -16.78
CA ASN A 200 -5.26 -1.18 -15.67
C ASN A 200 -5.52 0.00 -14.69
N LEU A 201 -6.21 -0.27 -13.58
CA LEU A 201 -6.52 0.76 -12.58
C LEU A 201 -5.25 1.33 -11.92
N VAL A 202 -4.24 0.50 -11.65
CA VAL A 202 -2.96 0.96 -11.09
C VAL A 202 -2.26 1.90 -12.06
N ASP A 203 -2.20 1.55 -13.35
CA ASP A 203 -1.60 2.37 -14.39
C ASP A 203 -2.34 3.71 -14.55
N SER A 204 -3.68 3.66 -14.61
CA SER A 204 -4.52 4.85 -14.77
C SER A 204 -4.41 5.80 -13.57
N THR A 205 -4.33 5.25 -12.36
CA THR A 205 -4.09 6.02 -11.12
C THR A 205 -2.73 6.71 -11.18
N LEU A 206 -1.70 5.97 -11.60
CA LEU A 206 -0.35 6.52 -11.73
C LEU A 206 -0.27 7.63 -12.79
N VAL A 207 -0.94 7.45 -13.94
CA VAL A 207 -1.05 8.51 -14.96
C VAL A 207 -1.68 9.76 -14.37
N ALA A 208 -2.81 9.63 -13.66
CA ALA A 208 -3.48 10.76 -13.03
C ALA A 208 -2.61 11.51 -12.01
N LEU A 209 -1.73 10.81 -11.28
CA LEU A 209 -0.80 11.41 -10.31
C LEU A 209 0.37 12.18 -10.97
N THR A 210 0.56 12.04 -12.28
CA THR A 210 1.71 12.61 -13.01
C THR A 210 1.31 13.72 -14.00
N LEU A 211 0.02 14.07 -14.08
CA LEU A 211 -0.56 15.14 -14.90
C LEU A 211 -0.86 16.39 -14.08
#